data_AF-A0A380DYN9-F1
#
_entry.id   AF-A0A380DYN9-F1
#
_cell.length_a   1.000
_cell.length_b   1.000
_cell.length_c   1.000
_cell.angle_alpha   90.00
_cell.angle_beta   90.00
_cell.angle_gamma   90.00
#
_symmetry.space_group_name_H-M   'P 1'
#
loop_
_entity.id
_entity.type
_entity.pdbx_description
1 polymer ?
#
loop_
_entity_poly.entity_id
_entity_poly.type
_entity_poly.pdbx_seq_one_letter_code
_entity_poly.pdbx_strand_id
1 'polypeptide(L)'
;MRHLSVYLLLEFQKGRRLKEVVLGTIIYGTLGCVLFFGIFGNYAVYLQISGQFNVTQYLNTHGTEATIIEVVHHLPFPSLMIVLFLVSAFLFLATTFDSGSYILAAASQKKVVGEPLRANRLFWAFALCLLPFSLMLVGGERALEVLKTASILASVPLIVIFIFMMISFLIILGRDRIKLETRAEKLKEVERRSLRIVQVSEEEQDDNL
;
A
#
# COMPACT_ATOMS: atom_id res chain seq x y z
N MET A 1 11.32 21.05 -9.91
CA MET A 1 10.03 20.35 -9.80
C MET A 1 10.07 19.09 -8.92
N ARG A 2 11.07 18.19 -9.00
CA ARG A 2 11.11 16.94 -8.20
C ARG A 2 11.25 17.11 -6.67
N HIS A 3 11.94 18.18 -6.21
CA HIS A 3 12.03 18.47 -4.78
C HIS A 3 10.70 18.90 -4.15
N LEU A 4 9.76 19.44 -4.93
CA LEU A 4 8.49 19.95 -4.42
C LEU A 4 7.51 18.81 -4.10
N SER A 5 7.51 17.73 -4.90
CA SER A 5 6.65 16.56 -4.67
C SER A 5 7.07 15.74 -3.45
N VAL A 6 8.37 15.60 -3.19
CA VAL A 6 8.88 14.90 -2.00
C VAL A 6 8.61 15.71 -0.73
N TYR A 7 8.75 17.04 -0.80
CA TYR A 7 8.43 17.94 0.30
C TYR A 7 6.93 17.88 0.64
N LEU A 8 6.05 17.94 -0.37
CA LEU A 8 4.60 17.78 -0.20
C LEU A 8 4.20 16.49 0.55
N LEU A 9 4.85 15.37 0.24
CA LEU A 9 4.58 14.10 0.94
C LEU A 9 5.04 14.11 2.40
N LEU A 10 6.16 14.79 2.69
CA LEU A 10 6.69 14.94 4.05
C LEU A 10 5.85 15.90 4.89
N GLU A 11 5.30 16.97 4.30
CA GLU A 11 4.34 17.86 4.97
C GLU A 11 2.99 17.19 5.23
N PHE A 12 2.48 16.36 4.31
CA PHE A 12 1.22 15.61 4.53
C PHE A 12 1.30 14.63 5.71
N GLN A 13 2.51 14.15 6.02
CA GLN A 13 2.79 13.25 7.14
C GLN A 13 3.22 14.00 8.42
N LYS A 14 3.57 15.28 8.32
CA LYS A 14 3.98 16.10 9.48
C LYS A 14 2.77 16.41 10.35
N GLY A 15 2.66 15.70 11.47
CA GLY A 15 1.73 16.03 12.56
C GLY A 15 0.45 15.20 12.66
N ARG A 16 0.21 14.24 11.74
CA ARG A 16 -0.89 13.26 11.90
C ARG A 16 -0.49 12.18 12.89
N ARG A 17 -1.41 11.78 13.78
CA ARG A 17 -1.13 10.67 14.70
C ARG A 17 -0.94 9.41 13.85
N LEU A 18 0.07 8.59 14.14
CA LEU A 18 0.28 7.29 13.48
C LEU A 18 -1.02 6.47 13.40
N LYS A 19 -1.85 6.55 14.45
CA LYS A 19 -3.18 5.94 14.54
C LYS A 19 -4.14 6.42 13.46
N GLU A 20 -4.17 7.72 13.15
CA GLU A 20 -5.06 8.30 12.13
C GLU A 20 -4.66 7.87 10.72
N VAL A 21 -3.35 7.78 10.44
CA VAL A 21 -2.85 7.33 9.13
C VAL A 21 -3.17 5.85 8.92
N VAL A 22 -2.92 5.01 9.93
CA VAL A 22 -3.20 3.58 9.86
C VAL A 22 -4.71 3.31 9.75
N LEU A 23 -5.52 3.90 10.64
CA LEU A 23 -6.98 3.73 10.59
C LEU A 23 -7.58 4.27 9.30
N GLY A 24 -7.14 5.45 8.84
CA GLY A 24 -7.59 6.01 7.58
C GLY A 24 -7.31 5.06 6.41
N THR A 25 -6.09 4.55 6.31
CA THR A 25 -5.71 3.62 5.22
C THR A 25 -6.54 2.35 5.23
N ILE A 26 -6.76 1.76 6.41
CA ILE A 26 -7.58 0.54 6.57
C ILE A 26 -9.04 0.82 6.20
N ILE A 27 -9.62 1.91 6.70
CA ILE A 27 -11.04 2.26 6.48
C ILE A 27 -11.27 2.56 5.00
N TYR A 28 -10.50 3.46 4.39
CA TYR A 28 -10.68 3.82 2.98
C TYR A 28 -10.43 2.63 2.05
N GLY A 29 -9.40 1.81 2.33
CA GLY A 29 -9.12 0.61 1.55
C GLY A 29 -10.26 -0.41 1.64
N THR A 30 -10.75 -0.67 2.86
CA THR A 30 -11.85 -1.63 3.08
C THR A 30 -13.15 -1.15 2.46
N LEU A 31 -13.51 0.14 2.63
CA LEU A 31 -14.69 0.72 2.01
C LEU A 31 -14.66 0.61 0.49
N GLY A 32 -13.50 0.84 -0.13
CA GLY A 32 -13.33 0.65 -1.57
C GLY A 32 -13.62 -0.79 -2.01
N CYS A 33 -13.07 -1.78 -1.30
CA CYS A 33 -13.34 -3.20 -1.58
C CYS A 33 -14.82 -3.54 -1.39
N VAL A 34 -15.44 -3.09 -0.30
CA VAL A 34 -16.86 -3.35 -0.01
C VAL A 34 -17.76 -2.74 -1.09
N LEU A 35 -17.49 -1.51 -1.53
CA LEU A 35 -18.25 -0.90 -2.61
C LEU A 35 -18.07 -1.65 -3.93
N PHE A 36 -16.84 -2.05 -4.27
CA PHE A 36 -16.56 -2.78 -5.50
C PHE A 36 -17.29 -4.14 -5.53
N PHE A 37 -17.09 -4.98 -4.51
CA PHE A 37 -17.76 -6.28 -4.42
C PHE A 37 -19.27 -6.13 -4.22
N GLY A 38 -19.71 -5.11 -3.50
CA GLY A 38 -21.11 -4.79 -3.30
C GLY A 38 -21.83 -4.42 -4.59
N ILE A 39 -21.18 -3.71 -5.51
CA ILE A 39 -21.78 -3.32 -6.79
C ILE A 39 -21.64 -4.45 -7.82
N PHE A 40 -20.41 -4.84 -8.17
CA PHE A 40 -20.15 -5.81 -9.24
C PHE A 40 -20.52 -7.24 -8.84
N GLY A 41 -20.26 -7.62 -7.59
CA GLY A 41 -20.63 -8.95 -7.08
C GLY A 41 -22.15 -9.12 -6.98
N ASN A 42 -22.85 -8.12 -6.42
CA ASN A 42 -24.32 -8.17 -6.37
C ASN A 42 -24.94 -8.15 -7.77
N TYR A 43 -24.37 -7.40 -8.72
CA TYR A 43 -24.82 -7.40 -10.11
C TYR A 43 -24.68 -8.78 -10.77
N ALA A 44 -23.52 -9.44 -10.62
CA ALA A 44 -23.33 -10.80 -11.13
C ALA A 44 -24.33 -11.80 -10.51
N VAL A 45 -24.58 -11.68 -9.20
CA VAL A 45 -25.59 -12.51 -8.51
C VAL A 45 -27.01 -12.21 -9.02
N TYR A 46 -27.34 -10.93 -9.25
CA TYR A 46 -28.62 -10.53 -9.83
C TYR A 46 -28.84 -11.15 -11.21
N LEU A 47 -27.81 -11.21 -12.07
CA LEU A 47 -27.88 -11.88 -13.38
C LEU A 47 -28.20 -13.37 -13.25
N GLN A 48 -27.57 -14.05 -12.29
CA GLN A 48 -27.80 -15.48 -12.01
C GLN A 48 -29.23 -15.73 -11.52
N ILE A 49 -29.72 -14.93 -10.56
CA ILE A 49 -31.02 -15.16 -9.91
C ILE A 49 -32.19 -14.70 -10.80
N SER A 50 -32.00 -13.62 -11.57
CA SER A 50 -33.01 -13.14 -12.52
C SER A 50 -33.19 -14.06 -13.73
N GLY A 51 -32.30 -15.03 -13.92
CA GLY A 51 -32.31 -15.95 -15.06
C GLY A 51 -31.91 -15.31 -16.39
N GLN A 52 -31.47 -14.04 -16.38
CA GLN A 52 -31.01 -13.36 -17.59
C GLN A 52 -29.68 -13.94 -18.10
N PHE A 53 -28.81 -14.37 -17.20
CA PHE A 53 -27.53 -14.97 -17.56
C PHE A 53 -27.05 -15.96 -16.49
N ASN A 54 -26.72 -17.18 -16.92
CA ASN A 54 -26.21 -18.22 -16.03
C ASN A 54 -24.68 -18.10 -15.84
N VAL A 55 -24.29 -17.16 -14.97
CA VAL A 55 -22.90 -16.88 -14.58
C VAL A 55 -22.17 -18.15 -14.14
N THR A 56 -22.80 -19.00 -13.32
CA THR A 56 -22.15 -20.21 -12.78
C THR A 56 -21.85 -21.25 -13.85
N GLN A 57 -22.73 -21.43 -14.82
CA GLN A 57 -22.47 -22.33 -15.95
C GLN A 57 -21.35 -21.79 -16.82
N TYR A 58 -21.41 -20.51 -17.19
CA TYR A 58 -20.40 -19.87 -18.03
C TYR A 58 -19.00 -19.86 -17.38
N LEU A 59 -18.95 -19.66 -16.05
CA LEU A 59 -17.73 -19.72 -15.26
C LEU A 59 -17.04 -21.08 -15.34
N ASN A 60 -17.82 -22.16 -15.29
CA ASN A 60 -17.28 -23.52 -15.36
C ASN A 60 -16.82 -23.90 -16.78
N THR A 61 -17.40 -23.31 -17.83
CA THR A 61 -17.07 -23.65 -19.23
C THR A 61 -15.99 -22.77 -19.84
N HIS A 62 -15.93 -21.48 -19.48
CA HIS A 62 -15.03 -20.49 -20.10
C HIS A 62 -14.02 -19.88 -19.14
N GLY A 63 -14.10 -20.23 -17.85
CA GLY A 63 -13.18 -19.73 -16.83
C GLY A 63 -13.51 -18.30 -16.35
N THR A 64 -12.77 -17.87 -15.34
CA THR A 64 -13.06 -16.62 -14.61
C THR A 64 -12.88 -15.38 -15.49
N GLU A 65 -11.90 -15.40 -16.39
CA GLU A 65 -11.51 -14.26 -17.23
C GLU A 65 -12.63 -13.86 -18.18
N ALA A 66 -13.15 -14.83 -18.94
CA ALA A 66 -14.23 -14.63 -19.88
C ALA A 66 -15.54 -14.25 -19.17
N THR A 67 -15.81 -14.86 -18.01
CA THR A 67 -17.05 -14.59 -17.25
C THR A 67 -17.15 -13.13 -16.80
N ILE A 68 -16.04 -12.51 -16.37
CA ILE A 68 -16.05 -11.10 -15.95
C ILE A 68 -16.41 -10.19 -17.12
N ILE A 69 -15.83 -10.43 -18.29
CA ILE A 69 -16.10 -9.65 -19.50
C ILE A 69 -17.56 -9.84 -19.94
N GLU A 70 -18.06 -11.06 -19.89
CA GLU A 70 -19.44 -11.39 -20.28
C GLU A 70 -20.48 -10.77 -19.32
N VAL A 71 -20.18 -10.72 -18.03
CA VAL A 71 -21.01 -10.00 -17.05
C VAL A 71 -21.03 -8.50 -17.37
N VAL A 72 -19.90 -7.91 -17.76
CA VAL A 72 -19.86 -6.49 -18.18
C VAL A 72 -20.64 -6.25 -19.47
N HIS A 73 -20.69 -7.23 -20.38
CA HIS A 73 -21.47 -7.16 -21.62
C HIS A 73 -22.99 -7.06 -21.39
N HIS A 74 -23.49 -7.51 -20.25
CA HIS A 74 -24.90 -7.43 -19.89
C HIS A 74 -25.29 -6.06 -19.31
N LEU A 75 -24.34 -5.16 -19.07
CA LEU A 75 -24.65 -3.79 -18.64
C LEU A 75 -25.22 -2.96 -19.80
N PRO A 76 -26.04 -1.93 -19.49
CA PRO A 76 -26.44 -0.96 -20.50
C PRO A 76 -25.21 -0.24 -21.07
N PHE A 77 -25.16 -0.07 -22.40
CA PHE A 77 -24.01 0.45 -23.16
C PHE A 77 -22.72 -0.38 -23.02
N PRO A 78 -22.74 -1.67 -23.40
CA PRO A 78 -21.62 -2.59 -23.14
C PRO A 78 -20.30 -2.15 -23.78
N SER A 79 -20.33 -1.64 -25.01
CA SER A 79 -19.12 -1.18 -25.70
C SER A 79 -18.38 -0.07 -24.93
N LEU A 80 -19.11 0.85 -24.29
CA LEU A 80 -18.51 1.92 -23.49
C LEU A 80 -17.96 1.37 -22.17
N MET A 81 -18.71 0.49 -21.50
CA MET A 81 -18.31 -0.13 -20.23
C MET A 81 -17.05 -0.99 -20.39
N ILE A 82 -16.92 -1.75 -21.48
CA ILE A 82 -15.74 -2.57 -21.77
C ILE A 82 -14.51 -1.69 -22.00
N VAL A 83 -14.64 -0.60 -22.76
CA VAL A 83 -13.53 0.34 -22.98
C VAL A 83 -13.08 0.96 -21.66
N LEU A 84 -14.02 1.41 -20.81
CA LEU A 84 -13.69 1.94 -19.49
C LEU A 84 -13.01 0.89 -18.60
N PHE A 85 -13.51 -0.35 -18.60
CA PHE A 85 -12.93 -1.44 -17.84
C PHE A 85 -11.50 -1.75 -18.29
N LEU A 86 -11.26 -1.80 -19.60
CA LEU A 86 -9.93 -2.04 -20.19
C LEU A 86 -8.95 -0.92 -19.82
N VAL A 87 -9.37 0.34 -19.94
CA VAL A 87 -8.53 1.51 -19.59
C VAL A 87 -8.22 1.51 -18.11
N SER A 88 -9.21 1.26 -17.25
CA SER A 88 -9.00 1.16 -15.80
C SER A 88 -8.02 0.04 -15.45
N ALA A 89 -8.24 -1.17 -15.97
CA ALA A 89 -7.35 -2.32 -15.76
C ALA A 89 -5.92 -2.01 -16.21
N PHE A 90 -5.75 -1.36 -17.36
CA PHE A 90 -4.45 -0.94 -17.86
C PHE A 90 -3.76 0.09 -16.95
N LEU A 91 -4.48 1.10 -16.47
CA LEU A 91 -3.93 2.11 -15.56
C LEU A 91 -3.56 1.53 -14.20
N PHE A 92 -4.39 0.63 -13.66
CA PHE A 92 -4.08 -0.11 -12.44
C PHE A 92 -2.81 -0.94 -12.62
N LEU A 93 -2.74 -1.69 -13.72
CA LEU A 93 -1.58 -2.50 -14.06
C LEU A 93 -0.31 -1.64 -14.16
N ALA A 94 -0.35 -0.56 -14.94
CA ALA A 94 0.77 0.36 -15.12
C ALA A 94 1.26 0.95 -13.78
N THR A 95 0.34 1.36 -12.91
CA THR A 95 0.67 1.93 -11.59
C THR A 95 1.28 0.88 -10.65
N THR A 96 0.75 -0.35 -10.67
CA THR A 96 1.28 -1.48 -9.89
C THR A 96 2.69 -1.86 -10.35
N PHE A 97 2.94 -1.95 -11.66
CA PHE A 97 4.28 -2.22 -12.20
C PHE A 97 5.28 -1.10 -11.91
N ASP A 98 4.85 0.16 -12.01
CA ASP A 98 5.68 1.33 -11.71
C ASP A 98 6.18 1.29 -10.25
N SER A 99 5.28 0.95 -9.31
CA SER A 99 5.58 0.80 -7.89
C SER A 99 6.43 -0.45 -7.62
N GLY A 100 6.12 -1.58 -8.25
CA GLY A 100 6.85 -2.84 -8.08
C GLY A 100 8.30 -2.74 -8.54
N SER A 101 8.53 -2.22 -9.76
CA SER A 101 9.88 -2.02 -10.30
C SER A 101 10.73 -1.09 -9.43
N TYR A 102 10.11 -0.06 -8.83
CA TYR A 102 10.79 0.84 -7.90
C TYR A 102 11.24 0.11 -6.62
N ILE A 103 10.36 -0.69 -6.00
CA ILE A 103 10.67 -1.43 -4.77
C ILE A 103 11.80 -2.44 -5.02
N LEU A 104 11.75 -3.19 -6.12
CA LEU A 104 12.80 -4.16 -6.45
C LEU A 104 14.14 -3.48 -6.74
N ALA A 105 14.12 -2.35 -7.47
CA ALA A 105 15.34 -1.59 -7.74
C ALA A 105 15.95 -1.02 -6.45
N ALA A 106 15.13 -0.53 -5.53
CA ALA A 106 15.57 -0.04 -4.22
C ALA A 106 16.13 -1.17 -3.34
N ALA A 107 15.47 -2.33 -3.30
CA ALA A 107 15.91 -3.49 -2.54
C ALA A 107 17.24 -4.07 -3.04
N SER A 108 17.51 -3.97 -4.35
CA SER A 108 18.75 -4.44 -4.96
C SER A 108 19.95 -3.50 -4.73
N GLN A 109 19.78 -2.34 -4.08
CA GLN A 109 20.86 -1.38 -3.84
C GLN A 109 21.25 -1.35 -2.35
N LYS A 110 22.54 -1.60 -2.06
CA LYS A 110 23.09 -1.64 -0.69
C LYS A 110 23.02 -0.30 0.05
N LYS A 111 22.90 0.82 -0.68
CA LYS A 111 22.75 2.18 -0.12
C LYS A 111 21.88 2.99 -1.09
N VAL A 112 20.64 3.28 -0.69
CA VAL A 112 19.74 4.16 -1.45
C VAL A 112 20.05 5.60 -1.01
N VAL A 113 20.86 6.32 -1.80
CA VAL A 113 21.03 7.77 -1.65
C VAL A 113 20.17 8.42 -2.74
N GLY A 114 18.88 8.65 -2.45
CA GLY A 114 17.94 9.27 -3.39
C GLY A 114 17.13 8.27 -4.23
N GLU A 115 16.89 8.59 -5.50
CA GLU A 115 16.16 7.71 -6.43
C GLU A 115 17.03 6.50 -6.84
N PRO A 116 16.46 5.28 -6.93
CA PRO A 116 17.18 4.13 -7.49
C PRO A 116 17.59 4.41 -8.94
N LEU A 117 18.73 3.84 -9.36
CA LEU A 117 19.30 4.07 -10.69
C LEU A 117 18.26 3.73 -11.78
N ARG A 118 18.00 4.67 -12.70
CA ARG A 118 16.98 4.52 -13.75
C ARG A 118 17.18 3.25 -14.59
N ALA A 119 18.44 2.87 -14.84
CA ALA A 119 18.78 1.64 -15.55
C ALA A 119 18.39 0.37 -14.77
N ASN A 120 18.59 0.36 -13.45
CA ASN A 120 18.20 -0.77 -12.58
C ASN A 120 16.67 -0.88 -12.51
N ARG A 121 15.97 0.26 -12.41
CA ARG A 121 14.51 0.30 -12.46
C ARG A 121 13.96 -0.25 -13.78
N LEU A 122 14.58 0.12 -14.91
CA LEU A 122 14.17 -0.38 -16.22
C LEU A 122 14.42 -1.88 -16.35
N PHE A 123 15.55 -2.38 -15.86
CA PHE A 123 15.84 -3.83 -15.81
C PHE A 123 14.76 -4.59 -15.05
N TRP A 124 14.40 -4.15 -13.84
CA TRP A 124 13.36 -4.80 -13.03
C TRP A 124 11.96 -4.65 -13.64
N ALA A 125 11.66 -3.51 -14.28
CA ALA A 125 10.41 -3.35 -15.02
C ALA A 125 10.28 -4.36 -16.17
N PHE A 126 11.35 -4.54 -16.96
CA PHE A 126 11.37 -5.57 -18.01
C PHE A 126 11.30 -6.98 -17.45
N ALA A 127 12.05 -7.28 -16.39
CA ALA A 127 12.02 -8.60 -15.76
C ALA A 127 10.62 -8.96 -15.23
N LEU A 128 9.92 -7.99 -14.62
CA LEU A 128 8.57 -8.16 -14.09
C LEU A 128 7.53 -8.39 -15.18
N CYS A 129 7.68 -7.82 -16.38
CA CYS A 129 6.80 -8.11 -17.52
C CYS A 129 7.17 -9.42 -18.23
N LEU A 130 8.46 -9.67 -18.41
CA LEU A 130 8.95 -10.78 -19.22
C LEU A 130 8.70 -12.13 -18.54
N LEU A 131 8.81 -12.21 -17.21
CA LEU A 131 8.50 -13.43 -16.45
C LEU A 131 7.07 -13.94 -16.67
N PRO A 132 6.01 -13.20 -16.32
CA PRO A 132 4.63 -13.64 -16.52
C PRO A 132 4.29 -13.81 -18.00
N PHE A 133 4.85 -12.98 -18.89
CA PHE A 133 4.66 -13.14 -20.34
C PHE A 133 5.23 -14.48 -20.85
N SER A 134 6.47 -14.81 -20.46
CA SER A 134 7.09 -16.11 -20.81
C SER A 134 6.30 -17.29 -20.23
N LEU A 135 5.79 -17.14 -19.00
CA LEU A 135 4.98 -18.16 -18.35
C LEU A 135 3.64 -18.38 -19.05
N MET A 136 3.00 -17.31 -19.54
CA MET A 136 1.79 -17.43 -20.37
C MET A 136 2.06 -18.17 -21.68
N LEU A 137 3.18 -17.88 -22.35
CA LEU A 137 3.53 -18.53 -23.61
C LEU A 137 3.79 -20.04 -23.44
N VAL A 138 4.40 -20.45 -22.34
CA VAL A 138 4.74 -21.86 -22.07
C VAL A 138 3.58 -22.62 -21.41
N GLY A 139 2.86 -21.97 -20.49
CA GLY A 139 1.84 -22.61 -19.65
C GLY A 139 0.45 -22.67 -20.28
N GLY A 140 0.15 -21.85 -21.29
CA GLY A 140 -1.19 -21.79 -21.92
C GLY A 140 -2.30 -21.60 -20.88
N GLU A 141 -3.37 -22.40 -20.97
CA GLU A 141 -4.50 -22.37 -20.03
C GLU A 141 -4.11 -22.71 -18.57
N ARG A 142 -3.03 -23.48 -18.36
CA ARG A 142 -2.53 -23.83 -17.02
C ARG A 142 -1.63 -22.75 -16.43
N ALA A 143 -1.23 -21.74 -17.20
CA ALA A 143 -0.35 -20.67 -16.72
C ALA A 143 -0.95 -19.94 -15.51
N LEU A 144 -2.27 -19.72 -15.50
CA LEU A 144 -2.96 -19.04 -14.40
C LEU A 144 -2.89 -19.86 -13.09
N GLU A 145 -3.12 -21.16 -13.18
CA GLU A 145 -3.05 -22.07 -12.03
C GLU A 145 -1.62 -22.18 -11.48
N VAL A 146 -0.64 -22.29 -12.38
CA VAL A 146 0.78 -22.30 -12.02
C VAL A 146 1.17 -20.99 -11.34
N LEU A 147 0.76 -19.85 -11.87
CA LEU A 147 1.07 -18.52 -11.29
C LEU A 147 0.44 -18.36 -9.91
N LYS A 148 -0.81 -18.80 -9.74
CA LYS A 148 -1.50 -18.77 -8.44
C LYS A 148 -0.78 -19.65 -7.42
N THR A 149 -0.42 -20.87 -7.81
CA THR A 149 0.27 -21.82 -6.93
C THR A 149 1.67 -21.34 -6.56
N ALA A 150 2.43 -20.84 -7.53
CA ALA A 150 3.76 -20.27 -7.31
C ALA A 150 3.72 -19.04 -6.38
N SER A 151 2.72 -18.17 -6.54
CA SER A 151 2.50 -17.02 -5.66
C SER A 151 2.18 -17.43 -4.22
N ILE A 152 1.34 -18.47 -4.03
CA ILE A 152 1.03 -19.02 -2.71
C ILE A 152 2.32 -19.57 -2.07
N LEU A 153 3.08 -20.40 -2.79
CA LEU A 153 4.33 -20.98 -2.31
C LEU A 153 5.36 -19.91 -1.94
N ALA A 154 5.50 -18.86 -2.75
CA ALA A 154 6.41 -17.73 -2.47
C ALA A 154 5.97 -16.90 -1.25
N SER A 155 4.66 -16.82 -0.99
CA SER A 155 4.11 -16.04 0.13
C SER A 155 4.34 -16.69 1.50
N VAL A 156 4.43 -18.03 1.57
CA VAL A 156 4.63 -18.77 2.82
C VAL A 156 5.91 -18.35 3.57
N PRO A 157 7.12 -18.31 2.98
CA PRO A 157 8.30 -17.85 3.70
C PRO A 157 8.26 -16.34 3.99
N LEU A 158 7.65 -15.54 3.12
CA LEU A 158 7.52 -14.09 3.32
C LEU A 158 6.68 -13.74 4.53
N ILE A 159 5.65 -14.54 4.87
CA ILE A 159 4.82 -14.29 6.07
C ILE A 159 5.66 -14.31 7.35
N VAL A 160 6.64 -15.21 7.43
CA VAL A 160 7.54 -15.33 8.59
C VAL A 160 8.38 -14.06 8.73
N ILE A 161 8.89 -13.55 7.61
CA ILE A 161 9.65 -12.29 7.57
C ILE A 161 8.77 -11.12 7.99
N PHE A 162 7.52 -11.05 7.52
CA PHE A 162 6.58 -10.00 7.91
C PHE A 162 6.25 -10.04 9.41
N ILE A 163 6.12 -11.22 10.01
CA ILE A 163 5.93 -11.36 11.46
C ILE A 163 7.14 -10.80 12.22
N PHE A 164 8.37 -11.15 11.83
CA PHE A 164 9.57 -10.59 12.45
C PHE A 164 9.67 -9.07 12.29
N MET A 165 9.33 -8.56 11.10
CA MET A 165 9.29 -7.12 10.84
C MET A 165 8.26 -6.41 11.72
N MET A 166 7.08 -7.01 11.92
CA MET A 166 6.04 -6.49 12.79
C MET A 166 6.49 -6.45 14.25
N ILE A 167 7.10 -7.53 14.76
CA ILE A 167 7.65 -7.58 16.12
C ILE A 167 8.73 -6.52 16.30
N SER A 168 9.67 -6.41 15.35
CA SER A 168 10.71 -5.39 15.38
C SER A 168 10.12 -3.98 15.38
N PHE A 169 9.11 -3.73 14.56
CA PHE A 169 8.42 -2.44 14.50
C PHE A 169 7.75 -2.08 15.83
N LEU A 170 7.06 -3.03 16.48
CA LEU A 170 6.42 -2.81 17.78
C LEU A 170 7.45 -2.49 18.88
N ILE A 171 8.59 -3.20 18.90
CA ILE A 171 9.69 -2.94 19.84
C ILE A 171 10.26 -1.54 19.62
N ILE A 172 10.50 -1.15 18.36
CA ILE A 172 11.03 0.18 18.02
C ILE A 172 10.05 1.27 18.44
N LEU A 173 8.76 1.10 18.16
CA LEU A 173 7.72 2.06 18.55
C LEU A 173 7.64 2.24 20.07
N GLY A 174 7.75 1.14 20.83
CA GLY A 174 7.84 1.19 22.29
C GLY A 174 9.08 1.94 22.78
N ARG A 175 10.24 1.69 22.17
CA ARG A 175 11.50 2.38 22.51
C ARG A 175 11.45 3.88 22.20
N ASP A 176 10.81 4.26 21.09
CA ASP A 176 10.69 5.66 20.68
C ASP A 176 9.78 6.43 21.63
N ARG A 177 8.67 5.82 22.08
CA ARG A 177 7.79 6.38 23.12
C ARG A 177 8.56 6.68 24.42
N ILE A 178 9.37 5.72 24.88
CA ILE A 178 10.19 5.89 26.10
C ILE A 178 11.21 7.03 25.92
N LYS A 179 11.89 7.12 24.77
CA LYS A 179 12.83 8.21 24.48
C LYS A 179 12.17 9.59 24.52
N LEU A 180 10.93 9.70 24.04
CA LEU A 180 10.17 10.95 24.05
C LEU A 180 9.76 11.36 25.48
N GLU A 181 9.34 10.40 26.32
CA GLU A 181 9.05 10.64 27.74
C GLU A 181 10.29 11.11 28.50
N THR A 182 11.44 10.47 28.32
CA THR A 182 12.69 10.89 28.97
C THR A 182 13.14 12.29 28.54
N ARG A 183 12.96 12.65 27.25
CA ARG A 183 13.25 14.01 26.77
C ARG A 183 12.32 15.05 27.40
N ALA A 184 11.04 14.73 27.54
CA ALA A 184 10.07 15.61 28.18
C ALA A 184 10.38 15.83 29.68
N GLU A 185 10.81 14.79 30.40
CA GLU A 185 11.23 14.92 31.81
C GLU A 185 12.47 15.81 31.96
N LYS A 186 13.49 15.62 31.11
CA LYS A 186 14.69 16.47 31.12
C LYS A 186 14.38 17.94 30.88
N LEU A 187 13.46 18.23 29.95
CA LEU A 187 13.02 19.61 29.68
C LEU A 187 12.33 20.22 30.90
N LYS A 188 11.42 19.47 31.56
CA LYS A 188 10.77 19.92 32.80
C LYS A 188 11.75 20.13 33.95
N GLU A 189 12.80 19.33 34.05
CA GLU A 189 13.86 19.53 35.04
C GLU A 189 14.68 20.79 34.78
N VAL A 190 15.06 21.04 33.52
CA VAL A 190 15.76 22.27 33.12
C VAL A 190 14.90 23.49 33.43
N GLU A 191 13.61 23.45 33.06
CA GLU A 191 12.65 24.52 33.34
C GLU A 191 12.51 24.79 34.84
N ARG A 192 12.40 23.75 35.67
CA ARG A 192 12.37 23.89 37.13
C ARG A 192 13.66 24.47 37.70
N ARG A 193 14.83 24.17 37.12
CA ARG A 193 16.10 24.77 37.56
C ARG A 193 16.19 26.23 37.17
N SER A 194 15.78 26.61 35.96
CA SER A 194 15.76 28.01 35.54
C SER A 194 14.81 28.85 36.39
N LEU A 195 13.60 28.35 36.68
CA LEU A 195 12.66 29.06 37.55
C LEU A 195 13.23 29.28 38.97
N ARG A 196 13.92 28.27 39.50
CA ARG A 196 14.56 28.38 40.82
C ARG A 196 15.69 29.42 40.84
N ILE A 197 16.47 29.53 39.77
CA ILE A 197 17.55 30.54 39.65
C ILE A 197 16.96 31.94 39.54
N VAL A 198 15.88 32.11 38.76
CA VAL A 198 15.20 33.40 38.61
C VAL A 198 14.60 33.85 39.94
N GLN A 199 13.94 32.96 40.69
CA GLN A 199 13.38 33.29 42.01
C GLN A 199 14.47 33.71 43.02
N VAL A 200 15.60 32.99 43.07
CA VAL A 200 16.72 33.36 43.95
C VAL A 200 17.32 34.72 43.56
N SER A 201 17.39 35.01 42.26
CA SER A 201 17.88 36.30 41.76
C SER A 201 16.92 37.46 42.06
N GLU A 202 15.60 37.22 42.13
CA GLU A 202 14.61 38.23 42.54
C GLU A 202 14.69 38.50 44.06
N GLU A 203 14.84 37.45 44.89
CA GLU A 203 15.01 37.61 46.35
C GLU A 203 16.29 38.37 46.70
N GLU A 204 17.44 38.09 46.06
CA GLU A 204 18.67 38.84 46.28
C GLU A 204 18.56 40.33 45.87
N GLN A 205 17.66 40.66 44.94
CA GLN A 205 17.51 42.03 44.45
C GLN A 205 16.59 42.87 45.35
N ASP A 206 15.64 42.24 46.05
CA ASP A 206 14.78 42.86 47.06
C ASP A 206 15.52 43.09 48.40
N ASP A 207 16.46 42.20 48.77
CA ASP A 207 17.28 42.32 50.00
C ASP A 207 18.36 43.43 49.91
N ASN A 208 18.67 43.91 48.70
CA ASN A 208 19.68 44.94 48.43
C ASN A 208 19.11 46.37 48.26
N LEU A 209 17.82 46.57 48.56
CA LEU A 209 17.07 47.82 48.39
C LEU A 209 16.59 48.38 49.75
#